data_AF-A0A9P8LBC9-F1
#
_entry.id   AF-A0A9P8LBC9-F1
#
_cell.length_a   1.000
_cell.length_b   1.000
_cell.length_c   1.000
_cell.angle_alpha   90.00
_cell.angle_beta   90.00
_cell.angle_gamma   90.00
#
_symmetry.space_group_name_H-M   'P 1'
#
loop_
_entity.id
_entity.type
_entity.pdbx_description
1 polymer ?
#
loop_
_entity_poly.entity_id
_entity_poly.type
_entity_poly.pdbx_seq_one_letter_code
_entity_poly.pdbx_strand_id
1 'polypeptide(L)'
;MDPNWSRGFYYDRIPPHAGMKLAREIATVTYRSGPEWEKRFGRRRADPRRPPALCPDFLIETYLDHAGEKFCLEYDANSLLYVSKAMDLFDLGYASQARMARLREKNRTRLALRGVSAGDGDGDSDVCSLTLPDIPYEEQPPSPQYPEDADADIAAGNLPVDLVKGLAPMRNHKTLVMGVMSDILFPAWQQREVADTLRLAGNRGVVHVELG
;
A
#
# COMPACT_ATOMS: atom_id res chain seq x y z
N MET A 1 -11.90 14.92 -0.33
CA MET A 1 -11.94 14.11 -1.56
C MET A 1 -11.95 15.07 -2.76
N ASP A 2 -11.21 14.78 -3.83
CA ASP A 2 -11.14 15.67 -5.00
C ASP A 2 -12.50 15.73 -5.72
N PRO A 3 -13.08 16.92 -5.97
CA PRO A 3 -14.39 17.06 -6.64
C PRO A 3 -14.46 16.39 -8.02
N ASN A 4 -13.33 16.34 -8.74
CA ASN A 4 -13.28 15.82 -10.10
C ASN A 4 -13.25 14.29 -10.15
N TRP A 5 -13.00 13.60 -9.03
CA TRP A 5 -12.92 12.13 -9.01
C TRP A 5 -14.24 11.46 -9.42
N SER A 6 -15.39 12.13 -9.21
CA SER A 6 -16.68 11.68 -9.74
C SER A 6 -17.00 10.21 -9.44
N ARG A 7 -16.67 9.73 -8.22
CA ARG A 7 -16.82 8.31 -7.81
C ARG A 7 -16.13 7.30 -8.73
N GLY A 8 -15.04 7.69 -9.38
CA GLY A 8 -14.30 6.87 -10.34
C GLY A 8 -14.71 7.06 -11.81
N PHE A 9 -15.76 7.83 -12.09
CA PHE A 9 -16.30 8.09 -13.44
C PHE A 9 -15.76 9.41 -14.04
N TYR A 10 -14.44 9.57 -14.06
CA TYR A 10 -13.79 10.81 -14.53
C TYR A 10 -13.12 10.71 -15.90
N TYR A 11 -13.14 9.55 -16.56
CA TYR A 11 -12.40 9.32 -17.81
C TYR A 11 -12.85 10.23 -18.98
N ASP A 12 -14.12 10.62 -19.02
CA ASP A 12 -14.66 11.55 -20.03
C ASP A 12 -14.60 13.02 -19.58
N ARG A 13 -13.95 13.31 -18.45
CA ARG A 13 -13.93 14.62 -17.77
C ARG A 13 -12.52 14.98 -17.34
N ILE A 14 -12.41 16.11 -16.64
CA ILE A 14 -11.15 16.51 -16.01
C ILE A 14 -10.81 15.48 -14.92
N PRO A 15 -9.61 14.87 -14.92
CA PRO A 15 -9.21 13.91 -13.90
C PRO A 15 -8.97 14.59 -12.53
N PRO A 16 -9.02 13.83 -11.42
CA PRO A 16 -8.82 14.33 -10.05
C PRO A 16 -7.35 14.67 -9.73
N HIS A 17 -6.84 15.67 -10.44
CA HIS A 17 -5.44 16.05 -10.41
C HIS A 17 -4.96 16.53 -9.04
N ALA A 18 -5.75 17.37 -8.35
CA ALA A 18 -5.35 17.95 -7.07
C ALA A 18 -5.23 16.87 -5.98
N GLY A 19 -6.18 15.93 -5.94
CA GLY A 19 -6.15 14.80 -5.02
C GLY A 19 -5.00 13.83 -5.31
N MET A 20 -4.76 13.51 -6.58
CA MET A 20 -3.64 12.65 -6.98
C MET A 20 -2.28 13.26 -6.63
N LYS A 21 -2.10 14.55 -6.92
CA LYS A 21 -0.87 15.28 -6.62
C LYS A 21 -0.59 15.26 -5.12
N LEU A 22 -1.57 15.63 -4.31
CA LEU A 22 -1.45 15.61 -2.85
C LEU A 22 -1.15 14.21 -2.31
N ALA A 23 -1.85 13.18 -2.78
CA ALA A 23 -1.59 11.80 -2.38
C ALA A 23 -0.15 11.39 -2.70
N ARG A 24 0.37 11.79 -3.87
CA ARG A 24 1.74 11.49 -4.25
C ARG A 24 2.77 12.26 -3.43
N GLU A 25 2.51 13.52 -3.09
CA GLU A 25 3.38 14.32 -2.24
C GLU A 25 3.52 13.67 -0.85
N ILE A 26 2.40 13.31 -0.23
CA ILE A 26 2.37 12.60 1.06
C ILE A 26 3.15 11.30 0.98
N ALA A 27 2.88 10.48 -0.04
CA ALA A 27 3.58 9.21 -0.23
C ALA A 27 5.09 9.40 -0.47
N THR A 28 5.48 10.43 -1.22
CA THR A 28 6.89 10.70 -1.51
C THR A 28 7.67 11.05 -0.25
N VAL A 29 7.05 11.77 0.70
CA VAL A 29 7.67 12.06 2.00
C VAL A 29 8.00 10.78 2.75
N THR A 30 7.12 9.77 2.72
CA THR A 30 7.31 8.52 3.47
C THR A 30 8.27 7.53 2.82
N TYR A 31 8.58 7.68 1.52
CA TYR A 31 9.51 6.81 0.80
C TYR A 31 10.99 7.12 1.01
N ARG A 32 11.31 8.21 1.71
CA ARG A 32 12.68 8.70 1.89
C ARG A 32 12.95 9.00 3.35
N SER A 33 14.22 8.90 3.75
CA SER A 33 14.61 9.10 5.13
C SER A 33 14.68 10.58 5.51
N GLY A 34 14.36 10.90 6.76
CA GLY A 34 14.53 12.25 7.32
C GLY A 34 15.94 12.83 7.13
N PRO A 35 17.03 12.07 7.40
CA PRO A 35 18.39 12.55 7.14
C PRO A 35 18.66 12.86 5.67
N GLU A 36 18.08 12.10 4.73
CA GLU A 36 18.18 12.42 3.31
C GLU A 36 17.48 13.75 3.00
N TRP A 37 16.27 13.96 3.52
CA TRP A 37 15.52 15.21 3.35
C TRP A 37 16.29 16.42 3.88
N GLU A 38 16.86 16.33 5.08
CA GLU A 38 17.64 17.40 5.69
C GLU A 38 18.91 17.70 4.89
N LYS A 39 19.67 16.66 4.52
CA LYS A 39 20.90 16.82 3.72
C LYS A 39 20.63 17.40 2.33
N ARG A 40 19.55 16.94 1.68
CA ARG A 40 19.24 17.32 0.30
C ARG A 40 18.51 18.65 0.20
N PHE A 41 17.75 19.07 1.20
CA PHE A 41 16.97 20.32 1.12
C PHE A 41 17.19 21.20 2.33
N GLY A 42 17.03 20.66 3.53
CA GLY A 42 17.02 21.42 4.77
C GLY A 42 16.06 22.59 4.68
N ARG A 43 16.44 23.74 5.23
CA ARG A 43 15.64 24.98 5.18
C ARG A 43 15.93 25.87 3.97
N ARG A 44 16.48 25.31 2.88
CA ARG A 44 16.85 26.10 1.70
C ARG A 44 15.62 26.57 0.94
N ARG A 45 15.57 27.87 0.66
CA ARG A 45 14.52 28.50 -0.14
C ARG A 45 14.81 28.36 -1.63
N ALA A 46 13.76 28.26 -2.45
CA ALA A 46 13.87 28.22 -3.91
C ALA A 46 14.41 29.54 -4.46
N ASP A 47 13.93 30.68 -3.93
CA ASP A 47 14.47 32.02 -4.21
C ASP A 47 14.69 32.82 -2.92
N PRO A 48 15.93 32.87 -2.40
CA PRO A 48 16.24 33.57 -1.16
C PRO A 48 15.97 35.09 -1.17
N ARG A 49 15.83 35.71 -2.35
CA ARG A 49 15.68 37.16 -2.48
C ARG A 49 14.23 37.63 -2.29
N ARG A 50 13.26 36.72 -2.42
CA ARG A 50 11.84 37.06 -2.26
C ARG A 50 11.48 37.12 -0.78
N PRO A 51 10.51 37.94 -0.35
CA PRO A 51 9.96 37.83 0.99
C PRO A 51 9.27 36.46 1.19
N PRO A 52 9.21 35.92 2.41
CA PRO A 52 8.45 34.72 2.70
C PRO A 52 6.96 34.88 2.35
N ALA A 53 6.34 33.84 1.82
CA ALA A 53 4.94 33.83 1.39
C ALA A 53 4.23 32.54 1.85
N LEU A 54 2.90 32.52 1.77
CA LEU A 54 2.08 31.34 2.06
C LEU A 54 1.96 30.37 0.86
N CYS A 55 2.63 30.68 -0.25
CA CYS A 55 2.78 29.77 -1.38
C CYS A 55 4.14 29.03 -1.28
N PRO A 56 4.39 27.99 -2.10
CA PRO A 56 5.64 27.25 -2.07
C PRO A 56 6.87 28.18 -2.11
N ASP A 57 7.72 28.08 -1.09
CA ASP A 57 8.88 28.94 -0.82
C ASP A 57 10.16 28.13 -0.61
N PHE A 58 10.05 26.93 -0.06
CA PHE A 58 11.17 26.02 0.15
C PHE A 58 11.45 25.16 -1.07
N LEU A 59 12.73 24.81 -1.26
CA LEU A 59 13.16 23.95 -2.37
C LEU A 59 12.52 22.55 -2.31
N ILE A 60 12.25 22.05 -1.10
CA ILE A 60 11.56 20.77 -0.92
C ILE A 60 10.13 20.81 -1.45
N GLU A 61 9.42 21.93 -1.27
CA GLU A 61 8.04 22.09 -1.74
C GLU A 61 8.01 22.09 -3.27
N THR A 62 8.93 22.79 -3.93
CA THR A 62 9.06 22.74 -5.41
C THR A 62 9.39 21.33 -5.90
N TYR A 63 10.19 20.57 -5.16
CA TYR A 63 10.52 19.19 -5.51
C TYR A 63 9.32 18.25 -5.39
N LEU A 64 8.57 18.36 -4.29
CA LEU A 64 7.35 17.56 -4.07
C LEU A 64 6.28 17.90 -5.10
N ASP A 65 6.09 19.19 -5.39
CA ASP A 65 5.18 19.71 -6.40
C ASP A 65 5.48 19.07 -7.77
N HIS A 66 6.73 19.14 -8.24
CA HIS A 66 7.15 18.53 -9.49
C HIS A 66 6.98 16.99 -9.51
N ALA A 67 7.27 16.32 -8.38
CA ALA A 67 7.09 14.88 -8.27
C ALA A 67 5.61 14.46 -8.32
N GLY A 68 4.72 15.27 -7.73
CA GLY A 68 3.28 15.08 -7.76
C GLY A 68 2.69 15.34 -9.14
N GLU A 69 3.06 16.45 -9.79
CA GLU A 69 2.66 16.79 -11.16
C GLU A 69 3.02 15.68 -12.15
N LYS A 70 4.29 15.24 -12.12
CA LYS A 70 4.75 14.15 -12.98
C LYS A 70 3.93 12.87 -12.81
N PHE A 71 3.63 12.50 -11.57
CA PHE A 71 2.87 11.29 -11.26
C PHE A 71 1.43 11.34 -11.79
N CYS A 72 0.79 12.52 -11.74
CA CYS A 72 -0.58 12.69 -12.26
C CYS A 72 -0.68 12.45 -13.78
N LEU A 73 0.42 12.56 -14.51
CA LEU A 73 0.47 12.31 -15.96
C LEU A 73 0.76 10.84 -16.29
N GLU A 74 1.35 10.09 -15.35
CA GLU A 74 1.86 8.73 -15.59
C GLU A 74 0.99 7.64 -14.93
N TYR A 75 0.07 8.01 -14.04
CA TYR A 75 -0.69 7.06 -13.22
C TYR A 75 -2.18 7.37 -13.20
N ASP A 76 -3.00 6.34 -13.02
CA ASP A 76 -4.46 6.42 -12.98
C ASP A 76 -4.98 6.46 -11.53
N ALA A 77 -5.96 7.33 -11.24
CA ALA A 77 -6.44 7.54 -9.87
C ALA A 77 -7.19 6.32 -9.32
N ASN A 78 -7.95 5.61 -10.16
CA ASN A 78 -8.70 4.42 -9.72
C ASN A 78 -7.72 3.29 -9.41
N SER A 79 -6.74 3.09 -10.29
CA SER A 79 -5.64 2.13 -10.11
C SER A 79 -4.90 2.38 -8.80
N LEU A 80 -4.63 3.65 -8.46
CA LEU A 80 -4.02 4.02 -7.17
C LEU A 80 -4.86 3.57 -5.98
N LEU A 81 -6.17 3.80 -6.02
CA LEU A 81 -7.07 3.39 -4.94
C LEU A 81 -7.12 1.86 -4.79
N TYR A 82 -7.22 1.12 -5.89
CA TYR A 82 -7.24 -0.35 -5.85
C TYR A 82 -5.95 -0.94 -5.31
N VAL A 83 -4.79 -0.43 -5.76
CA VAL A 83 -3.48 -0.90 -5.27
C VAL A 83 -3.30 -0.53 -3.79
N SER A 84 -3.61 0.70 -3.40
CA SER A 84 -3.53 1.13 -1.99
C SER A 84 -4.42 0.26 -1.10
N LYS A 85 -5.66 -0.01 -1.52
CA LYS A 85 -6.56 -0.87 -0.75
C LYS A 85 -6.07 -2.32 -0.67
N ALA A 86 -5.46 -2.82 -1.73
CA ALA A 86 -4.85 -4.15 -1.72
C ALA A 86 -3.66 -4.23 -0.75
N MET A 87 -2.90 -3.15 -0.59
CA MET A 87 -1.84 -3.05 0.42
C MET A 87 -2.43 -3.07 1.83
N ASP A 88 -3.50 -2.31 2.09
CA ASP A 88 -4.16 -2.27 3.42
C ASP A 88 -4.77 -3.61 3.83
N LEU A 89 -5.28 -4.38 2.86
CA LEU A 89 -5.91 -5.68 3.10
C LEU A 89 -4.90 -6.85 3.11
N PHE A 90 -3.62 -6.57 2.90
CA PHE A 90 -2.60 -7.61 2.83
C PHE A 90 -2.36 -8.24 4.21
N ASP A 91 -2.42 -9.57 4.26
CA ASP A 91 -2.21 -10.35 5.48
C ASP A 91 -1.53 -11.68 5.15
N LEU A 92 -0.43 -11.97 5.86
CA LEU A 92 0.39 -13.17 5.74
C LEU A 92 -0.09 -14.33 6.62
N GLY A 93 -1.10 -14.15 7.45
CA GLY A 93 -1.69 -15.19 8.27
C GLY A 93 -2.17 -16.41 7.47
N TYR A 94 -2.05 -17.60 8.04
CA TYR A 94 -2.49 -18.84 7.40
C TYR A 94 -3.98 -18.80 7.03
N ALA A 95 -4.84 -18.24 7.89
CA ALA A 95 -6.27 -18.11 7.61
C ALA A 95 -6.52 -17.26 6.35
N SER A 96 -5.81 -16.13 6.22
CA SER A 96 -5.88 -15.23 5.06
C SER A 96 -5.40 -15.93 3.79
N GLN A 97 -4.22 -16.57 3.84
CA GLN A 97 -3.67 -17.32 2.71
C GLN A 97 -4.61 -18.45 2.25
N ALA A 98 -5.19 -19.21 3.19
CA ALA A 98 -6.12 -20.30 2.89
C ALA A 98 -7.42 -19.77 2.26
N ARG A 99 -7.95 -18.64 2.75
CA ARG A 99 -9.11 -17.96 2.15
C ARG A 99 -8.81 -17.52 0.72
N MET A 100 -7.65 -16.90 0.48
CA MET A 100 -7.22 -16.47 -0.86
C MET A 100 -7.00 -17.66 -1.80
N ALA A 101 -6.43 -18.77 -1.32
CA ALA A 101 -6.26 -19.98 -2.12
C ALA A 101 -7.61 -20.55 -2.59
N ARG A 102 -8.62 -20.60 -1.71
CA ARG A 102 -9.98 -21.03 -2.07
C ARG A 102 -10.63 -20.09 -3.08
N LEU A 103 -10.47 -18.78 -2.91
CA LEU A 103 -11.01 -17.80 -3.88
C LEU A 103 -10.33 -17.92 -5.25
N ARG A 104 -9.01 -18.08 -5.28
CA ARG A 104 -8.26 -18.33 -6.53
C ARG A 104 -8.72 -19.60 -7.23
N GLU A 105 -8.96 -20.67 -6.46
CA GLU A 105 -9.47 -21.94 -6.99
C GLU A 105 -10.86 -21.78 -7.61
N LYS A 106 -11.78 -21.11 -6.92
CA LYS A 106 -13.12 -20.77 -7.46
C LYS A 106 -13.03 -19.92 -8.72
N ASN A 107 -12.13 -18.95 -8.75
CA ASN A 107 -11.95 -18.03 -9.88
C ASN A 107 -11.13 -18.65 -11.02
N ARG A 108 -10.48 -19.81 -10.83
CA ARG A 108 -9.63 -20.47 -11.82
C ARG A 108 -10.40 -20.80 -13.09
N THR A 109 -11.63 -21.30 -12.96
CA THR A 109 -12.52 -21.61 -14.09
C THR A 109 -12.97 -20.33 -14.80
N ARG A 110 -13.31 -19.26 -14.07
CA ARG A 110 -13.68 -17.95 -14.63
C ARG A 110 -12.54 -17.33 -15.44
N LEU A 111 -11.30 -17.47 -14.96
CA LEU A 111 -10.10 -17.00 -15.67
C LEU A 111 -9.80 -17.84 -16.91
N ALA A 112 -9.96 -19.17 -16.84
CA ALA A 112 -9.76 -20.06 -17.97
C ALA A 112 -10.80 -19.83 -19.09
N LEU A 113 -12.06 -19.56 -18.73
CA LEU A 113 -13.12 -19.20 -19.67
C LEU A 113 -12.90 -17.82 -20.30
N ARG A 114 -12.36 -16.86 -19.54
CA ARG A 114 -12.02 -15.50 -20.03
C ARG A 114 -10.83 -15.45 -20.99
N GLY A 115 -10.02 -16.51 -21.06
CA GLY A 115 -8.98 -16.64 -22.08
C GLY A 115 -9.49 -16.80 -23.51
N VAL A 116 -10.81 -16.92 -23.74
CA VAL A 116 -11.38 -17.24 -25.07
C VAL A 116 -12.42 -16.25 -25.59
N SER A 117 -13.01 -15.37 -24.78
CA SER A 117 -14.05 -14.45 -25.29
C SER A 117 -14.00 -13.06 -24.67
N ALA A 118 -13.47 -12.11 -25.42
CA ALA A 118 -13.81 -10.69 -25.32
C ALA A 118 -15.20 -10.42 -25.93
N GLY A 119 -16.22 -11.17 -25.48
CA GLY A 119 -17.56 -11.13 -26.07
C GLY A 119 -18.63 -11.26 -25.00
N ASP A 120 -19.46 -10.22 -24.94
CA ASP A 120 -20.80 -10.08 -24.38
C ASP A 120 -21.37 -11.27 -23.60
N GLY A 121 -21.58 -11.06 -22.30
CA GLY A 121 -22.18 -12.05 -21.40
C GLY A 121 -22.61 -11.44 -20.08
N ASP A 122 -23.90 -11.09 -20.04
CA ASP A 122 -24.81 -10.77 -18.94
C ASP A 122 -24.46 -11.31 -17.53
N GLY A 123 -24.58 -10.44 -16.52
CA GLY A 123 -24.99 -10.80 -15.16
C GLY A 123 -24.05 -11.59 -14.24
N ASP A 124 -22.91 -11.02 -13.82
CA ASP A 124 -22.22 -11.47 -12.59
C ASP A 124 -21.41 -10.32 -11.96
N SER A 125 -21.69 -9.93 -10.73
CA SER A 125 -21.17 -8.69 -10.09
C SER A 125 -19.68 -8.72 -9.71
N ASP A 126 -18.98 -9.80 -10.02
CA ASP A 126 -17.60 -10.07 -9.58
C ASP A 126 -16.60 -10.11 -10.76
N VAL A 127 -16.84 -9.25 -11.75
CA VAL A 127 -15.97 -9.11 -12.91
C VAL A 127 -14.86 -8.09 -12.61
N CYS A 128 -13.60 -8.54 -12.60
CA CYS A 128 -12.48 -7.63 -12.87
C CYS A 128 -12.54 -7.25 -14.34
N SER A 129 -13.35 -6.25 -14.65
CA SER A 129 -13.51 -5.68 -15.97
C SER A 129 -12.61 -4.46 -16.10
N LEU A 130 -11.99 -4.26 -17.27
CA LEU A 130 -11.39 -2.96 -17.61
C LEU A 130 -12.47 -1.92 -17.94
N THR A 131 -13.74 -2.33 -18.01
CA THR A 131 -14.88 -1.43 -18.13
C THR A 131 -15.48 -1.19 -16.75
N LEU A 132 -15.73 0.08 -16.44
CA LEU A 132 -16.40 0.46 -15.20
C LEU A 132 -17.82 -0.14 -15.17
N PRO A 133 -18.34 -0.56 -14.00
CA PRO A 133 -19.74 -0.94 -13.85
C PRO A 133 -20.66 0.23 -14.25
N ASP A 134 -21.77 -0.08 -14.92
CA ASP A 134 -22.76 0.94 -15.35
C ASP A 134 -23.42 1.66 -14.15
N ILE A 135 -23.42 1.01 -12.98
CA ILE A 135 -24.00 1.55 -11.75
C ILE A 135 -22.91 2.21 -10.90
N PRO A 136 -23.08 3.48 -10.49
CA PRO A 136 -22.15 4.14 -9.60
C PRO A 136 -22.01 3.41 -8.25
N TYR A 137 -20.78 3.35 -7.73
CA TYR A 137 -20.51 2.80 -6.40
C TYR A 137 -21.31 3.54 -5.31
N GLU A 138 -21.96 2.77 -4.43
CA GLU A 138 -22.58 3.24 -3.19
C GLU A 138 -21.72 2.82 -1.99
N GLU A 139 -21.53 3.75 -1.06
CA GLU A 139 -20.72 3.55 0.13
C GLU A 139 -21.33 2.45 1.00
N GLN A 140 -20.60 1.34 1.14
CA GLN A 140 -21.05 0.24 1.99
C GLN A 140 -20.82 0.58 3.47
N PRO A 141 -21.68 0.07 4.38
CA PRO A 141 -21.47 0.25 5.81
C PRO A 141 -20.08 -0.28 6.20
N PRO A 142 -19.42 0.33 7.19
CA PRO A 142 -18.11 -0.12 7.63
C PRO A 142 -18.18 -1.61 8.00
N SER A 143 -17.30 -2.40 7.40
CA SER A 143 -17.09 -3.78 7.81
C SER A 143 -16.76 -3.83 9.30
N PRO A 144 -17.19 -4.88 10.04
CA PRO A 144 -16.87 -5.02 11.46
C PRO A 144 -15.37 -4.79 11.68
N GLN A 145 -15.05 -3.95 12.67
CA GLN A 145 -13.69 -3.52 12.98
C GLN A 145 -12.76 -4.73 13.09
N TYR A 146 -11.53 -4.58 12.60
CA TYR A 146 -10.44 -5.49 12.96
C TYR A 146 -10.43 -5.64 14.48
N PRO A 147 -10.31 -6.87 15.04
CA PRO A 147 -10.34 -7.07 16.48
C PRO A 147 -9.27 -6.20 17.14
N GLU A 148 -9.68 -5.25 17.99
CA GLU A 148 -8.75 -4.37 18.73
C GLU A 148 -7.76 -5.18 19.60
N ASP A 149 -8.12 -6.41 19.95
CA ASP A 149 -7.31 -7.34 20.72
C ASP A 149 -6.04 -7.82 19.98
N ALA A 150 -6.01 -7.74 18.64
CA ALA A 150 -4.86 -8.19 17.85
C ALA A 150 -3.62 -7.33 18.10
N ASP A 151 -3.78 -6.01 18.25
CA ASP A 151 -2.67 -5.08 18.50
C ASP A 151 -2.15 -5.19 19.95
N ALA A 152 -3.02 -5.56 20.90
CA ALA A 152 -2.69 -5.72 22.31
C ALA A 152 -1.85 -6.99 22.58
N ASP A 153 -2.16 -8.10 21.92
CA ASP A 153 -1.38 -9.36 22.02
C ASP A 153 0.02 -9.22 21.39
N ILE A 154 0.15 -8.44 20.31
CA ILE A 154 1.43 -8.14 19.65
C ILE A 154 2.32 -7.27 20.55
N ALA A 155 1.75 -6.26 21.23
CA ALA A 155 2.47 -5.44 22.21
C ALA A 155 2.93 -6.25 23.45
N ALA A 156 2.22 -7.33 23.79
CA ALA A 156 2.56 -8.24 24.88
C ALA A 156 3.64 -9.30 24.52
N GLY A 157 4.13 -9.31 23.28
CA GLY A 157 5.15 -10.26 22.81
C GLY A 157 4.60 -11.65 22.46
N ASN A 158 3.28 -11.82 22.41
CA ASN A 158 2.66 -13.07 21.97
C ASN A 158 2.53 -13.05 20.45
N LEU A 159 3.46 -13.71 19.76
CA LEU A 159 3.44 -13.80 18.30
C LEU A 159 2.19 -14.56 17.82
N PRO A 160 1.45 -14.04 16.83
CA PRO A 160 0.24 -14.70 16.34
C PRO A 160 0.57 -16.10 15.78
N VAL A 161 -0.02 -17.13 16.40
CA VAL A 161 0.15 -18.53 15.97
C VAL A 161 -0.25 -18.73 14.50
N ASP A 162 -1.23 -17.95 14.02
CA ASP A 162 -1.67 -17.97 12.63
C ASP A 162 -0.58 -17.47 11.66
N LEU A 163 0.17 -16.44 12.06
CA LEU A 163 1.27 -15.89 11.27
C LEU A 163 2.43 -16.88 11.17
N VAL A 164 2.80 -17.54 12.29
CA VAL A 164 3.83 -18.60 12.31
C VAL A 164 3.47 -19.74 11.34
N LYS A 165 2.20 -20.17 11.33
CA LYS A 165 1.71 -21.16 10.37
C LYS A 165 1.76 -20.65 8.93
N GLY A 166 1.41 -19.38 8.71
CA GLY A 166 1.43 -18.73 7.41
C GLY A 166 2.84 -18.63 6.81
N LEU A 167 3.86 -18.47 7.64
CA LEU A 167 5.26 -18.40 7.21
C LEU A 167 5.97 -19.76 7.12
N ALA A 168 5.31 -20.87 7.50
CA ALA A 168 5.87 -22.22 7.41
C ALA A 168 6.43 -22.61 6.02
N PRO A 169 5.85 -22.17 4.88
CA PRO A 169 6.45 -22.43 3.56
C PRO A 169 7.86 -21.86 3.38
N MET A 170 8.23 -20.82 4.15
CA MET A 170 9.55 -20.18 4.08
C MET A 170 10.62 -20.91 4.91
N ARG A 171 10.30 -22.00 5.63
CA ARG A 171 11.22 -22.70 6.55
C ARG A 171 12.59 -23.10 5.97
N ASN A 172 12.64 -23.39 4.66
CA ASN A 172 13.85 -23.90 4.00
C ASN A 172 14.60 -22.82 3.20
N HIS A 173 14.19 -21.55 3.30
CA HIS A 173 14.79 -20.45 2.55
C HIS A 173 15.75 -19.68 3.46
N LYS A 174 16.98 -19.44 3.01
CA LYS A 174 17.89 -18.55 3.74
C LYS A 174 17.34 -17.13 3.65
N THR A 175 17.12 -16.50 4.81
CA THR A 175 16.47 -15.19 4.89
C THR A 175 17.34 -14.23 5.67
N LEU A 176 17.65 -13.08 5.08
CA LEU A 176 18.24 -11.94 5.78
C LEU A 176 17.13 -10.92 6.03
N VAL A 177 16.82 -10.69 7.30
CA VAL A 177 15.96 -9.59 7.73
C VAL A 177 16.89 -8.44 8.10
N MET A 178 16.91 -7.41 7.26
CA MET A 178 17.71 -6.21 7.50
C MET A 178 16.76 -5.10 7.95
N GLY A 179 16.93 -4.70 9.20
CA GLY A 179 16.22 -3.60 9.80
C GLY A 179 17.03 -2.32 9.75
N VAL A 180 16.34 -1.19 9.64
CA VAL A 180 16.93 0.14 9.89
C VAL A 180 16.15 0.73 11.05
N MET A 181 16.85 1.36 12.01
CA MET A 181 16.20 2.28 12.95
C MET A 181 15.73 3.53 12.19
N SER A 182 14.73 3.38 11.32
CA SER A 182 14.06 4.49 10.66
C SER A 182 12.66 4.64 11.23
N ASP A 183 12.24 5.89 11.40
CA ASP A 183 10.98 6.22 12.05
C ASP A 183 9.76 6.11 11.11
N ILE A 184 8.58 6.07 11.75
CA ILE A 184 7.19 6.16 11.25
C ILE A 184 6.57 4.90 10.61
N LEU A 185 7.15 4.27 9.58
CA LEU A 185 6.40 3.26 8.79
C LEU A 185 6.50 1.82 9.29
N PHE A 186 7.70 1.36 9.67
CA PHE A 186 7.94 -0.01 10.12
C PHE A 186 8.88 0.03 11.32
N PRO A 187 8.33 0.09 12.56
CA PRO A 187 9.16 0.13 13.76
C PRO A 187 10.11 -1.06 13.85
N ALA A 188 11.26 -0.86 14.50
CA ALA A 188 12.26 -1.92 14.68
C ALA A 188 11.69 -3.19 15.35
N TRP A 189 10.68 -3.06 16.21
CA TRP A 189 10.01 -4.21 16.83
C TRP A 189 9.25 -5.06 15.80
N GLN A 190 8.58 -4.43 14.83
CA GLN A 190 7.84 -5.14 13.77
C GLN A 190 8.81 -5.87 12.82
N GLN A 191 10.00 -5.30 12.61
CA GLN A 191 11.06 -5.94 11.83
C GLN A 191 11.62 -7.18 12.55
N ARG A 192 11.83 -7.11 13.88
CA ARG A 192 12.17 -8.29 14.70
C ARG A 192 11.08 -9.34 14.67
N GLU A 193 9.82 -8.93 14.73
CA GLU A 193 8.65 -9.81 14.70
C GLU A 193 8.70 -10.75 13.48
N VAL A 194 9.06 -10.22 12.31
CA VAL A 194 9.24 -11.02 11.08
C VAL A 194 10.34 -12.07 11.26
N ALA A 195 11.50 -11.68 11.80
CA ALA A 195 12.62 -12.60 12.01
C ALA A 195 12.27 -13.71 13.02
N ASP A 196 11.60 -13.35 14.13
CA ASP A 196 11.22 -14.28 15.18
C ASP A 196 10.12 -15.23 14.72
N THR A 197 9.12 -14.72 14.00
CA THR A 197 8.08 -15.55 13.39
C THR A 197 8.68 -16.58 12.42
N LEU A 198 9.67 -16.20 11.60
CA LEU A 198 10.33 -17.14 10.69
C LEU A 198 11.11 -18.22 11.44
N ARG A 199 11.78 -17.86 12.53
CA ARG A 199 12.48 -18.83 13.40
C ARG A 199 11.49 -19.81 14.01
N LEU A 200 10.37 -19.33 14.55
CA LEU A 200 9.31 -20.16 15.10
C LEU A 200 8.64 -21.05 14.05
N ALA A 201 8.55 -20.59 12.80
CA ALA A 201 8.07 -21.38 11.67
C ALA A 201 9.04 -22.52 11.27
N GLY A 202 10.20 -22.61 11.92
CA GLY A 202 11.20 -23.66 11.73
C GLY A 202 12.35 -23.26 10.82
N ASN A 203 12.49 -21.97 10.45
CA ASN A 203 13.59 -21.50 9.62
C ASN A 203 14.87 -21.31 10.46
N ARG A 204 15.87 -22.17 10.21
CA ARG A 204 17.20 -22.10 10.87
C ARG A 204 18.18 -21.17 10.18
N GLY A 205 17.86 -20.68 8.99
CA GLY A 205 18.71 -19.83 8.15
C GLY A 205 18.37 -18.34 8.22
N VAL A 206 17.73 -17.89 9.31
CA VAL A 206 17.32 -16.48 9.50
C VAL A 206 18.44 -15.70 10.16
N VAL A 207 18.96 -14.71 9.45
CA VAL A 207 19.89 -13.70 9.99
C VAL A 207 19.11 -12.39 10.14
N HIS A 208 19.22 -11.76 11.31
CA HIS A 208 18.62 -10.45 11.57
C HIS A 208 19.74 -9.44 11.88
N VAL A 209 19.75 -8.32 11.17
CA VAL A 209 20.73 -7.23 11.34
C VAL A 209 19.97 -5.92 11.47
N GLU A 210 20.22 -5.17 12.54
CA GLU A 210 19.72 -3.80 12.71
C GLU A 210 20.82 -2.81 12.34
N LEU A 211 20.51 -1.90 11.41
CA LEU A 211 21.35 -0.79 11.03
C LEU A 211 20.93 0.44 11.83
N GLY A 212 21.86 0.98 12.62
CA GLY A 212 21.71 2.24 13.35
C GLY A 212 22.13 3.46 12.54
#